data_AF-A0A2G2JTQ2-F1
#
_entry.id   AF-A0A2G2JTQ2-F1
#
_cell.length_a   1.000
_cell.length_b   1.000
_cell.length_c   1.000
_cell.angle_alpha   90.00
_cell.angle_beta   90.00
_cell.angle_gamma   90.00
#
_symmetry.space_group_name_H-M   'P 1'
#
loop_
_entity.id
_entity.type
_entity.pdbx_description
1 polymer ?
#
loop_
_entity_poly.entity_id
_entity_poly.type
_entity_poly.pdbx_seq_one_letter_code
_entity_poly.pdbx_strand_id
1 'polypeptide(L)'
;MSVQPEDRTTIDMFGTPRPGRPRSNPYDRAKQSRHNKRSQRMRDKHAGLHRLEVKLPADIVDALDDAADDLGLSRAEVINKALEQWLLL
;
A
#
# COMPACT_ATOMS: atom_id res chain seq x y z
N MET A 1 24.97 4.11 5.33
CA MET A 1 23.70 3.72 4.69
C MET A 1 22.67 3.50 5.77
N SER A 2 21.74 4.44 5.93
CA SER A 2 20.65 4.41 6.89
C SER A 2 19.62 3.36 6.47
N VAL A 3 19.82 2.12 6.92
CA VAL A 3 18.78 1.09 6.83
C VAL A 3 17.71 1.47 7.85
N GLN A 4 16.58 1.99 7.39
CA GLN A 4 15.41 2.18 8.24
C GLN A 4 14.81 0.79 8.53
N PRO A 5 14.91 0.25 9.76
CA PRO A 5 14.50 -1.12 10.08
C PRO A 5 12.98 -1.26 10.28
N GLU A 6 12.25 -0.16 10.09
CA GLU A 6 10.88 0.03 10.51
C GLU A 6 9.90 -0.05 9.35
N ASP A 7 10.19 -0.82 8.29
CA ASP A 7 9.25 -1.03 7.19
C ASP A 7 8.06 -1.87 7.70
N ARG A 8 7.27 -1.18 8.53
CA ARG A 8 5.95 -1.42 9.04
C ARG A 8 5.14 -1.49 7.77
N THR A 9 4.55 -2.65 7.52
CA THR A 9 3.40 -2.80 6.61
C THR A 9 2.70 -1.46 6.45
N THR A 10 2.72 -0.88 5.24
CA THR A 10 2.02 0.39 4.96
C THR A 10 0.67 0.29 5.63
N ILE A 11 0.45 1.12 6.65
CA ILE A 11 -0.83 1.14 7.36
C ILE A 11 -1.82 1.54 6.28
N ASP A 12 -2.81 0.69 6.04
CA ASP A 12 -3.95 1.03 5.19
C ASP A 12 -4.75 2.10 5.92
N MET A 13 -4.39 3.37 5.70
CA MET A 13 -5.02 4.53 6.33
C MET A 13 -6.46 4.75 5.85
N PHE A 14 -6.91 4.00 4.83
CA PHE A 14 -8.20 4.14 4.18
C PHE A 14 -9.15 2.97 4.46
N GLY A 15 -8.72 1.96 5.25
CA GLY A 15 -9.52 0.78 5.55
C GLY A 15 -10.49 0.95 6.73
N THR A 16 -11.70 0.38 6.61
CA THR A 16 -12.70 0.31 7.71
C THR A 16 -12.12 -0.37 8.96
N PRO A 17 -12.41 0.09 10.20
CA PRO A 17 -11.86 -0.50 11.42
C PRO A 17 -12.21 -1.98 11.54
N ARG A 18 -11.18 -2.83 11.50
CA ARG A 18 -11.33 -4.28 11.71
C ARG A 18 -11.31 -4.59 13.21
N PRO A 19 -11.98 -5.67 13.67
CA PRO A 19 -11.92 -6.10 15.07
C PRO A 19 -10.49 -6.09 15.59
N GLY A 20 -10.32 -5.54 16.81
CA GLY A 20 -9.02 -5.23 17.38
C GLY A 20 -8.06 -6.42 17.31
N ARG A 21 -6.81 -6.14 16.90
CA ARG A 21 -5.76 -7.15 16.83
C ARG A 21 -5.62 -7.86 18.18
N PRO A 22 -5.52 -9.19 18.23
CA PRO A 22 -5.22 -9.91 19.47
C PRO A 22 -4.03 -9.26 20.17
N ARG A 23 -4.18 -8.99 21.48
CA ARG A 23 -3.19 -8.23 22.27
C ARG A 23 -1.79 -8.85 22.26
N SER A 24 -1.70 -10.15 21.98
CA SER A 24 -0.47 -10.90 21.80
C SER A 24 -0.50 -11.68 20.49
N ASN A 25 0.57 -11.58 19.69
CA ASN A 25 0.83 -12.50 18.59
C ASN A 25 1.70 -13.67 19.09
N PRO A 26 1.37 -14.94 18.78
CA PRO A 26 2.23 -16.09 19.08
C PRO A 26 3.63 -16.04 18.44
N TYR A 27 3.83 -15.21 17.41
CA TYR A 27 5.13 -15.05 16.74
C TYR A 27 5.90 -13.81 17.20
N ASP A 28 7.23 -13.94 17.24
CA ASP A 28 8.13 -12.78 17.33
C ASP A 28 7.90 -11.79 16.16
N ARG A 29 8.35 -10.54 16.32
CA ARG A 29 8.12 -9.48 15.30
C ARG A 29 8.68 -9.84 13.92
N ALA A 30 9.83 -10.50 13.86
CA ALA A 30 10.49 -10.83 12.59
C ALA A 30 9.68 -11.89 11.82
N LYS A 31 9.25 -12.95 12.51
CA LYS A 31 8.37 -14.00 11.97
C LYS A 31 7.02 -13.44 11.59
N GLN A 32 6.45 -12.56 12.42
CA GLN A 32 5.19 -11.87 12.14
C GLN A 32 5.27 -11.05 10.85
N SER A 33 6.31 -10.24 10.68
CA SER A 33 6.50 -9.42 9.47
C SER A 33 6.62 -10.30 8.22
N ARG A 34 7.39 -11.39 8.29
CA ARG A 34 7.51 -12.37 7.20
C ARG A 34 6.16 -13.00 6.84
N HIS A 35 5.38 -13.40 7.84
CA HIS A 35 4.06 -13.99 7.63
C HIS A 35 3.11 -12.98 6.98
N ASN A 36 3.03 -11.76 7.49
CA ASN A 36 2.20 -10.69 6.94
C ASN A 36 2.55 -10.38 5.48
N LYS A 37 3.85 -10.26 5.17
CA LYS A 37 4.34 -9.99 3.81
C LYS A 37 3.98 -11.13 2.85
N ARG A 38 4.07 -12.39 3.31
CA ARG A 38 3.64 -13.55 2.52
C ARG A 38 2.14 -13.52 2.26
N SER A 39 1.32 -13.25 3.28
CA SER A 39 -0.13 -13.17 3.14
C SER A 39 -0.58 -12.02 2.24
N GLN A 40 0.09 -10.86 2.29
CA GLN A 40 -0.13 -9.74 1.36
C GLN A 40 0.14 -10.18 -0.09
N ARG A 41 1.33 -10.73 -0.36
CA ARG A 41 1.71 -11.21 -1.70
C ARG A 41 0.75 -12.26 -2.25
N MET A 42 0.26 -13.18 -1.39
CA MET A 42 -0.71 -14.18 -1.82
C MET A 42 -2.06 -13.54 -2.16
N ARG A 43 -2.54 -12.57 -1.36
CA ARG A 43 -3.77 -11.82 -1.66
C ARG A 43 -3.65 -11.05 -2.98
N ASP A 44 -2.55 -10.31 -3.17
CA ASP A 44 -2.31 -9.54 -4.39
C ASP A 44 -2.29 -10.46 -5.62
N LYS A 45 -1.56 -11.59 -5.53
CA LYS A 45 -1.51 -12.59 -6.60
C LYS A 45 -2.90 -13.17 -6.92
N HIS A 46 -3.69 -13.51 -5.90
CA HIS A 46 -5.04 -14.04 -6.11
C HIS A 46 -5.98 -12.99 -6.71
N ALA A 47 -5.77 -11.72 -6.44
CA ALA A 47 -6.51 -10.61 -7.03
C ALA A 47 -6.00 -10.19 -8.42
N GLY A 48 -4.98 -10.86 -8.97
CA GLY A 48 -4.36 -10.49 -10.26
C GLY A 48 -3.56 -9.18 -10.21
N LEU A 49 -3.24 -8.68 -9.02
CA LEU A 49 -2.52 -7.43 -8.83
C LEU A 49 -1.01 -7.63 -8.97
N HIS A 50 -0.39 -6.73 -9.71
CA HIS A 50 1.07 -6.65 -9.87
C HIS A 50 1.58 -5.35 -9.23
N ARG A 51 2.69 -5.45 -8.49
CA ARG A 51 3.35 -4.28 -7.87
C ARG A 51 4.30 -3.63 -8.87
N LEU A 52 4.09 -2.34 -9.12
CA LEU A 52 4.98 -1.50 -9.92
C LEU A 52 5.73 -0.52 -9.00
N GLU A 53 7.04 -0.41 -9.17
CA GLU A 53 7.88 0.54 -8.44
C GLU A 53 8.50 1.52 -9.43
N VAL A 54 8.31 2.81 -9.20
CA VAL A 54 8.78 3.87 -10.09
C VAL A 54 9.33 5.04 -9.26
N LYS A 55 10.33 5.74 -9.81
CA LYS A 55 10.80 7.02 -9.27
C LYS A 55 10.09 8.14 -10.01
N LEU A 56 9.44 9.03 -9.26
CA LEU A 56 8.75 10.18 -9.80
C LEU A 56 9.41 11.47 -9.28
N PRO A 57 9.37 12.56 -10.06
CA PRO A 57 9.68 13.90 -9.57
C PRO A 57 8.83 14.26 -8.34
N ALA A 58 9.38 15.07 -7.44
CA ALA A 58 8.71 15.40 -6.17
C ALA A 58 7.41 16.18 -6.38
N ASP A 59 7.42 17.14 -7.30
CA ASP A 59 6.25 17.92 -7.72
C ASP A 59 5.11 17.06 -8.25
N ILE A 60 5.42 15.96 -8.95
CA ILE A 60 4.42 14.98 -9.40
C ILE A 60 3.83 14.21 -8.22
N VAL A 61 4.64 13.89 -7.20
CA VAL A 61 4.14 13.22 -5.99
C VAL A 61 3.24 14.15 -5.20
N ASP A 62 3.62 15.42 -5.07
CA ASP A 62 2.82 16.45 -4.38
C ASP A 62 1.47 16.66 -5.09
N ALA A 63 1.46 16.80 -6.42
CA ALA A 63 0.22 16.91 -7.19
C ALA A 63 -0.66 15.66 -7.08
N LEU A 64 -0.07 14.48 -6.94
CA LEU A 64 -0.80 13.23 -6.71
C LEU A 64 -1.44 13.19 -5.31
N ASP A 65 -0.76 13.75 -4.30
CA ASP A 65 -1.30 13.89 -2.95
C ASP A 65 -2.51 14.83 -2.92
N ASP A 66 -2.39 16.01 -3.53
CA ASP A 66 -3.49 16.96 -3.62
C ASP A 66 -4.72 16.34 -4.32
N ALA A 67 -4.50 15.62 -5.44
CA ALA A 67 -5.57 14.94 -6.15
C ALA A 67 -6.20 13.79 -5.34
N ALA A 68 -5.39 13.06 -4.55
CA ALA A 68 -5.88 12.00 -3.68
C ALA A 68 -6.78 12.57 -2.57
N ASP A 69 -6.37 13.67 -1.96
CA ASP A 69 -7.12 14.36 -0.91
C ASP A 69 -8.43 14.96 -1.46
N ASP A 70 -8.37 15.66 -2.60
CA ASP A 70 -9.54 16.27 -3.25
C ASP A 70 -10.60 15.24 -3.66
N LEU A 71 -10.17 14.06 -4.10
CA LEU A 71 -11.06 12.97 -4.53
C LEU A 71 -11.47 12.04 -3.38
N GLY A 72 -10.85 12.17 -2.20
CA GLY A 72 -11.02 11.22 -1.09
C GLY A 72 -10.59 9.80 -1.44
N LEU A 73 -9.57 9.67 -2.29
CA LEU A 73 -9.03 8.40 -2.79
C LEU A 73 -7.60 8.19 -2.28
N SER A 74 -7.14 6.94 -2.26
CA SER A 74 -5.72 6.66 -2.07
C SER A 74 -4.91 6.99 -3.33
N ARG A 75 -3.62 7.30 -3.18
CA ARG A 75 -2.67 7.47 -4.30
C ARG A 75 -2.75 6.33 -5.33
N ALA A 76 -2.88 5.09 -4.84
CA ALA A 76 -2.96 3.91 -5.70
C ALA A 76 -4.24 3.91 -6.55
N GLU A 77 -5.38 4.33 -5.99
CA GLU A 77 -6.65 4.45 -6.71
C GLU A 77 -6.60 5.56 -7.76
N VAL A 78 -6.00 6.71 -7.44
CA VAL A 78 -5.83 7.81 -8.41
C VAL A 78 -4.94 7.36 -9.58
N ILE A 79 -3.80 6.73 -9.30
CA ILE A 79 -2.90 6.20 -10.34
C ILE A 79 -3.62 5.16 -11.20
N ASN A 80 -4.33 4.20 -10.57
CA ASN A 80 -5.04 3.16 -11.32
C ASN A 80 -6.11 3.77 -12.22
N LYS A 81 -6.93 4.71 -11.72
CA LYS A 81 -7.94 5.39 -12.54
C LYS A 81 -7.34 6.17 -13.70
N ALA A 82 -6.22 6.87 -13.48
CA ALA A 82 -5.52 7.59 -14.54
C ALA A 82 -4.97 6.62 -15.61
N LEU A 83 -4.40 5.49 -15.21
CA LEU A 83 -3.91 4.46 -16.13
C LEU A 83 -5.05 3.76 -16.88
N GLU A 84 -6.15 3.43 -16.20
CA GLU A 84 -7.36 2.87 -16.83
C GLU A 84 -7.92 3.83 -17.88
N GLN A 85 -8.01 5.13 -17.54
CA GLN A 85 -8.46 6.16 -18.47
C GLN A 85 -7.52 6.33 -19.67
N TRP A 86 -6.21 6.18 -19.48
CA TRP A 86 -5.24 6.37 -20.56
C TRP A 86 -5.05 5.13 -21.45
N LEU A 87 -5.18 3.93 -20.90
CA LEU A 87 -4.81 2.68 -21.58
C LEU A 87 -6.01 1.82 -21.98
N LEU A 88 -7.16 1.95 -21.30
CA LEU A 88 -8.31 1.04 -21.43
C LEU A 88 -9.61 1.75 -21.85
N LEU A 89 -9.59 3.08 -21.96
CA LEU A 89 -10.67 3.94 -22.45
C LEU A 89 -10.16 4.78 -23.63
#